data_AF-A0A7S0QWC6-F1
#
_entry.id   AF-A0A7S0QWC6-F1
#
_cell.length_a   1.000
_cell.length_b   1.000
_cell.length_c   1.000
_cell.angle_alpha   90.00
_cell.angle_beta   90.00
_cell.angle_gamma   90.00
#
_symmetry.space_group_name_H-M   'P 1'
#
loop_
_entity.id
_entity.type
_entity.pdbx_description
1 polymer ?
#
loop_
_entity_poly.entity_id
_entity_poly.type
_entity_poly.pdbx_seq_one_letter_code
_entity_poly.pdbx_strand_id
1 'polypeptide(L)'
;EDVKPFADANQSVQGPVEAGLSEYEQQRLEHIRRNQEFMARLGIPTTLSTMEPMVQAKAPKPRIRQANAKIEFAPENLRRSGRVVGKAPDYTGELIDRLGDDDVKTRKRPRSEATSEEKEQELRELLDNSRRWLQESRDVLLKVCNEDGKAPTNSNEWKLAAERRWGPKVSTMDVPDWELYVTSRLSVPPPPSPHELMQEFYAHDTWQLLICCVLMSRVSSATVKHNTIAAFFKRYPTPSDALDADPEEVLSIITPLGLFPTRMRSIVEVTRNFLQMPEFILGLQPPYKVYGIGEFSYHSYLLFCRSDFSV
;
A
#
# COMPACT_ATOMS: atom_id res chain seq x y z
N GLU A 1 6.54 -22.37 -59.43
CA GLU A 1 5.63 -22.58 -58.30
C GLU A 1 5.95 -21.54 -57.25
N ASP A 2 4.99 -20.65 -57.03
CA ASP A 2 5.05 -19.54 -56.10
C ASP A 2 5.23 -20.00 -54.65
N VAL A 3 6.28 -19.50 -53.99
CA VAL A 3 6.34 -19.50 -52.52
C VAL A 3 6.77 -18.10 -52.08
N LYS A 4 5.77 -17.29 -51.73
CA LYS A 4 5.95 -16.01 -51.03
C LYS A 4 6.53 -16.26 -49.64
N PRO A 5 7.48 -15.44 -49.15
CA PRO A 5 7.89 -15.48 -47.75
C PRO A 5 6.83 -14.84 -46.85
N PHE A 6 6.48 -15.54 -45.78
CA PHE A 6 5.68 -15.06 -44.65
C PHE A 6 6.39 -13.88 -43.99
N ALA A 7 5.72 -12.73 -43.96
CA ALA A 7 6.11 -11.58 -43.15
C ALA A 7 5.60 -11.80 -41.72
N ASP A 8 6.52 -12.00 -40.77
CA ASP A 8 6.17 -12.00 -39.34
C ASP A 8 5.93 -10.57 -38.87
N ALA A 9 4.66 -10.31 -38.59
CA ALA A 9 4.16 -9.08 -38.01
C ALA A 9 4.49 -9.02 -36.51
N ASN A 10 5.60 -8.37 -36.17
CA ASN A 10 5.80 -7.77 -34.86
C ASN A 10 5.71 -6.24 -34.98
N GLN A 11 4.54 -5.76 -35.40
CA GLN A 11 4.12 -4.40 -35.09
C GLN A 11 3.37 -4.45 -33.77
N SER A 12 4.07 -4.09 -32.70
CA SER A 12 3.45 -3.60 -31.48
C SER A 12 2.52 -2.45 -31.87
N VAL A 13 1.22 -2.73 -31.84
CA VAL A 13 0.16 -1.72 -32.03
C VAL A 13 0.23 -0.80 -30.82
N GLN A 14 1.10 0.21 -30.91
CA GLN A 14 0.98 1.42 -30.11
C GLN A 14 -0.32 2.07 -30.55
N GLY A 15 -1.35 1.93 -29.70
CA GLY A 15 -2.56 2.74 -29.82
C GLY A 15 -2.20 4.22 -29.87
N PRO A 16 -3.03 5.06 -30.52
CA PRO A 16 -2.70 6.45 -30.74
C PRO A 16 -2.40 7.12 -29.39
N VAL A 17 -1.18 7.64 -29.25
CA VAL A 17 -0.81 8.51 -28.13
C VAL A 17 -1.70 9.74 -28.25
N GLU A 18 -2.72 9.84 -27.41
CA GLU A 18 -3.57 11.02 -27.31
C GLU A 18 -2.69 12.23 -26.96
N ALA A 19 -2.36 13.00 -28.00
CA ALA A 19 -1.45 14.12 -27.94
C ALA A 19 -2.10 15.26 -27.14
N GLY A 20 -1.79 15.33 -25.84
CA GLY A 20 -2.24 16.40 -24.96
C GLY A 20 -2.13 16.12 -23.46
N LEU A 21 -2.00 14.85 -23.06
CA LEU A 21 -1.92 14.45 -21.65
C LEU A 21 -0.50 14.62 -21.09
N SER A 22 -0.41 15.17 -19.88
CA SER A 22 0.85 15.28 -19.11
C SER A 22 1.43 13.89 -18.86
N GLU A 23 2.75 13.77 -18.71
CA GLU A 23 3.44 12.51 -18.38
C GLU A 23 2.83 11.84 -17.14
N TYR A 24 2.38 12.64 -16.17
CA TYR A 24 1.66 12.17 -14.98
C TYR A 24 0.28 11.57 -15.30
N GLU A 25 -0.46 12.15 -16.24
CA GLU A 25 -1.77 11.66 -16.65
C GLU A 25 -1.65 10.37 -17.47
N GLN A 26 -0.60 10.26 -18.27
CA GLN A 26 -0.25 9.04 -18.99
C GLN A 26 0.10 7.91 -18.00
N GLN A 27 0.96 8.18 -17.01
CA GLN A 27 1.29 7.20 -15.96
C GLN A 27 0.06 6.81 -15.12
N ARG A 28 -0.85 7.76 -14.87
CA ARG A 28 -2.10 7.50 -14.14
C ARG A 28 -3.06 6.63 -14.95
N LEU A 29 -3.23 6.91 -16.24
CA LEU A 29 -4.05 6.10 -17.14
C LEU A 29 -3.47 4.71 -17.33
N GLU A 30 -2.15 4.59 -17.42
CA GLU A 30 -1.46 3.32 -17.50
C GLU A 30 -1.62 2.50 -16.21
N HIS A 31 -1.58 3.15 -15.05
CA HIS A 31 -1.86 2.51 -13.76
C HIS A 31 -3.32 2.04 -13.64
N ILE A 32 -4.29 2.87 -14.08
CA ILE A 32 -5.71 2.49 -14.13
C ILE A 32 -5.90 1.29 -15.06
N ARG A 33 -5.26 1.29 -16.23
CA ARG A 33 -5.31 0.20 -17.20
C ARG A 33 -4.71 -1.10 -16.63
N ARG A 34 -3.54 -1.06 -16.00
CA ARG A 34 -2.92 -2.24 -15.36
C ARG A 34 -3.80 -2.82 -14.26
N ASN A 35 -4.47 -1.96 -13.49
CA ASN A 35 -5.43 -2.41 -12.47
C ASN A 35 -6.68 -3.03 -13.11
N GLN A 36 -7.21 -2.46 -14.19
CA GLN A 36 -8.33 -3.04 -14.93
C GLN A 36 -7.98 -4.41 -15.54
N GLU A 37 -6.80 -4.55 -16.14
CA GLU A 37 -6.30 -5.82 -16.67
C GLU A 37 -6.10 -6.87 -15.56
N PHE A 38 -5.63 -6.44 -14.37
CA PHE A 38 -5.51 -7.29 -13.20
C PHE A 38 -6.89 -7.76 -12.67
N MET A 39 -7.87 -6.87 -12.61
CA MET A 39 -9.24 -7.21 -12.20
C MET A 39 -9.95 -8.14 -13.20
N ALA A 40 -9.75 -7.91 -14.49
CA ALA A 40 -10.25 -8.79 -15.55
C ALA A 40 -9.63 -10.19 -15.48
N ARG A 41 -8.32 -10.28 -15.17
CA ARG A 41 -7.62 -11.55 -14.97
C ARG A 41 -8.09 -12.33 -13.74
N LEU A 42 -8.60 -11.64 -12.72
CA LEU A 42 -9.19 -12.22 -11.52
C LEU A 42 -10.69 -12.55 -11.68
N GLY A 43 -11.27 -12.33 -12.87
CA GLY A 43 -12.67 -12.66 -13.16
C GLY A 43 -13.68 -11.74 -12.50
N ILE A 44 -13.25 -10.57 -12.00
CA ILE A 44 -14.14 -9.57 -11.39
C ILE A 44 -14.62 -8.63 -12.51
N PRO A 45 -15.91 -8.63 -12.88
CA PRO A 45 -16.40 -7.78 -13.95
C PRO A 45 -16.22 -6.30 -13.58
N THR A 46 -15.56 -5.55 -14.46
CA THR A 46 -15.27 -4.12 -14.26
C THR A 46 -16.56 -3.32 -14.41
N THR A 47 -17.09 -2.81 -13.29
CA THR A 47 -18.33 -2.03 -13.18
C THR A 47 -18.18 -0.59 -13.69
N LEU A 48 -17.56 -0.38 -14.84
CA LEU A 48 -17.53 0.93 -15.51
C LEU A 48 -18.69 1.13 -16.50
N SER A 49 -19.44 0.07 -16.83
CA SER A 49 -20.58 0.19 -17.75
C SER A 49 -21.85 0.78 -17.11
N THR A 50 -21.88 1.02 -15.79
CA THR A 50 -23.05 1.58 -15.08
C THR A 50 -22.90 3.08 -14.78
N MET A 51 -21.78 3.70 -15.17
CA MET A 51 -21.59 5.14 -15.01
C MET A 51 -21.65 5.80 -16.38
N GLU A 52 -22.83 6.28 -16.77
CA GLU A 52 -22.95 7.24 -17.87
C GLU A 52 -22.13 8.50 -17.52
N PRO A 53 -21.36 9.06 -18.48
CA PRO A 53 -20.63 10.29 -18.24
C PRO A 53 -21.59 11.49 -18.25
N MET A 54 -22.02 11.93 -17.07
CA MET A 54 -22.61 13.27 -16.89
C MET A 54 -21.50 14.33 -16.99
N VAL A 55 -21.03 14.62 -18.21
CA VAL A 55 -20.24 15.82 -18.48
C VAL A 55 -20.70 16.45 -19.80
N GLN A 56 -21.66 17.38 -19.71
CA GLN A 56 -21.85 18.38 -20.77
C GLN A 56 -20.67 19.37 -20.72
N ALA A 57 -19.59 19.06 -21.43
CA ALA A 57 -18.44 19.95 -21.54
C ALA A 57 -18.75 21.11 -22.51
N LYS A 58 -18.74 22.35 -22.01
CA LYS A 58 -18.60 23.54 -22.88
C LYS A 58 -17.20 23.56 -23.49
N ALA A 59 -17.12 23.78 -24.80
CA ALA A 59 -15.87 23.81 -25.56
C ALA A 59 -14.88 24.89 -25.02
N PRO A 60 -13.56 24.60 -24.98
CA PRO A 60 -12.57 25.56 -24.50
C PRO A 60 -12.24 26.61 -25.59
N LYS A 61 -12.04 27.86 -25.18
CA LYS A 61 -11.55 28.94 -26.07
C LYS A 61 -10.04 28.79 -26.35
N PRO A 62 -9.55 29.18 -27.54
CA PRO A 62 -8.15 28.98 -27.92
C PRO A 62 -7.22 29.87 -27.08
N ARG A 63 -6.15 29.27 -26.53
CA ARG A 63 -5.07 29.98 -25.84
C ARG A 63 -3.96 30.33 -26.83
N ILE A 64 -3.66 31.62 -26.94
CA ILE A 64 -2.48 32.12 -27.66
C ILE A 64 -1.22 31.68 -26.89
N ARG A 65 -0.31 30.97 -27.56
CA ARG A 65 1.00 30.60 -27.01
C ARG A 65 1.92 31.82 -27.09
N GLN A 66 2.29 32.40 -25.96
CA GLN A 66 3.46 33.27 -25.87
C GLN A 66 4.68 32.40 -25.55
N ALA A 67 5.78 32.62 -26.29
CA ALA A 67 7.01 31.88 -26.15
C ALA A 67 7.68 32.22 -24.80
N ASN A 68 7.91 31.21 -23.97
CA ASN A 68 8.66 31.38 -22.73
C ASN A 68 10.16 31.43 -23.05
N ALA A 69 10.85 32.46 -22.55
CA ALA A 69 12.31 32.54 -22.60
C ALA A 69 12.96 31.40 -21.82
N LYS A 70 14.09 30.89 -22.33
CA LYS A 70 14.91 29.86 -21.69
C LYS A 70 15.36 30.32 -20.30
N ILE A 71 14.97 29.59 -19.26
CA ILE A 71 15.50 29.75 -17.91
C ILE A 71 16.71 28.82 -17.81
N GLU A 72 17.91 29.38 -17.65
CA GLU A 72 19.11 28.59 -17.37
C GLU A 72 19.10 28.17 -15.89
N PHE A 73 19.16 26.86 -15.66
CA PHE A 73 19.26 26.31 -14.30
C PHE A 73 20.72 26.38 -13.84
N ALA A 74 20.96 27.09 -12.74
CA ALA A 74 22.24 27.04 -12.03
C ALA A 74 22.45 25.64 -11.39
N PRO A 75 23.69 25.15 -11.30
CA PRO A 75 23.95 23.79 -10.82
C PRO A 75 23.55 23.61 -9.36
N GLU A 76 22.93 22.46 -9.12
CA GLU A 76 22.34 21.99 -7.87
C GLU A 76 23.37 21.91 -6.74
N ASN A 77 23.14 22.66 -5.65
CA ASN A 77 23.96 22.53 -4.44
C ASN A 77 23.36 21.46 -3.52
N LEU A 78 24.11 20.37 -3.36
CA LEU A 78 23.87 19.31 -2.39
C LEU A 78 23.64 19.88 -0.98
N ARG A 79 22.56 19.41 -0.33
CA ARG A 79 22.26 19.67 1.07
C ARG A 79 23.46 19.45 1.99
N ARG A 80 23.83 20.47 2.76
CA ARG A 80 24.46 20.31 4.07
C ARG A 80 23.71 21.16 5.09
N SER A 81 22.98 20.51 6.00
CA SER A 81 22.51 21.17 7.21
C SER A 81 23.57 21.02 8.31
N GLY A 82 23.90 22.11 8.94
CA GLY A 82 24.60 22.16 10.22
C GLY A 82 24.64 23.60 10.65
N ARG A 83 23.84 23.97 11.67
CA ARG A 83 23.79 25.29 12.31
C ARG A 83 25.12 26.06 12.19
N VAL A 84 25.15 27.08 11.35
CA VAL A 84 26.12 28.17 11.47
C VAL A 84 25.55 29.12 12.53
N VAL A 85 25.85 28.85 13.79
CA VAL A 85 25.62 29.84 14.85
C VAL A 85 26.73 30.88 14.72
N GLY A 86 26.37 32.15 14.49
CA GLY A 86 27.28 33.29 14.67
C GLY A 86 27.91 33.91 13.42
N LYS A 87 27.49 33.57 12.20
CA LYS A 87 27.81 34.43 11.03
C LYS A 87 26.67 35.41 10.80
N ALA A 88 27.01 36.70 10.69
CA ALA A 88 26.07 37.69 10.19
C ALA A 88 25.67 37.33 8.75
N PRO A 89 24.40 37.51 8.35
CA PRO A 89 23.95 37.21 7.00
C PRO A 89 24.70 38.07 5.98
N ASP A 90 25.19 37.44 4.91
CA ASP A 90 25.96 38.10 3.84
C ASP A 90 25.09 39.03 2.96
N TYR A 91 23.83 39.27 3.32
CA TYR A 91 22.89 40.12 2.59
C TYR A 91 22.23 41.14 3.54
N THR A 92 22.40 42.42 3.22
CA THR A 92 21.72 43.55 3.87
C THR A 92 20.33 43.73 3.27
N GLY A 93 19.35 44.06 4.12
CA GLY A 93 17.93 44.20 3.74
C GLY A 93 17.67 45.15 2.56
N GLU A 94 18.57 46.10 2.31
CA GLU A 94 18.50 47.01 1.15
C GLU A 94 18.57 46.32 -0.21
N LEU A 95 19.10 45.09 -0.30
CA LEU A 95 19.11 44.32 -1.55
C LEU A 95 17.79 43.58 -1.79
N ILE A 96 17.04 43.29 -0.72
CA ILE A 96 15.69 42.72 -0.79
C ILE A 96 14.71 43.80 -1.26
N ASP A 97 14.85 45.04 -0.78
CA ASP A 97 13.96 46.15 -1.15
C ASP A 97 14.18 46.67 -2.60
N ARG A 98 15.36 46.40 -3.20
CA ARG A 98 15.62 46.71 -4.63
C ARG A 98 15.01 45.71 -5.59
N LEU A 99 14.77 44.48 -5.16
CA LEU A 99 13.91 43.54 -5.88
C LEU A 99 12.48 43.86 -5.47
N GLY A 100 11.94 44.93 -6.06
CA GLY A 100 10.54 45.30 -5.91
C GLY A 100 9.63 44.09 -6.11
N ASP A 101 8.52 44.10 -5.38
CA ASP A 101 7.42 43.15 -5.43
C ASP A 101 6.68 43.25 -6.78
N ASP A 102 7.40 43.03 -7.89
CA ASP A 102 6.80 42.75 -9.18
C ASP A 102 6.13 41.39 -9.03
N ASP A 103 4.85 41.45 -8.63
CA ASP A 103 3.85 40.41 -8.61
C ASP A 103 4.04 39.44 -9.79
N VAL A 104 4.90 38.43 -9.62
CA VAL A 104 4.89 37.25 -10.47
C VAL A 104 3.58 36.60 -10.11
N LYS A 105 2.55 36.87 -10.93
CA LYS A 105 1.22 36.26 -10.89
C LYS A 105 1.39 34.74 -10.88
N THR A 106 1.62 34.19 -9.70
CA THR A 106 1.50 32.77 -9.43
C THR A 106 0.06 32.48 -9.77
N ARG A 107 -0.15 31.70 -10.84
CA ARG A 107 -1.47 31.23 -11.24
C ARG A 107 -2.05 30.51 -10.03
N LYS A 108 -2.90 31.21 -9.26
CA LYS A 108 -3.77 30.57 -8.28
C LYS A 108 -4.50 29.48 -9.04
N ARG A 109 -4.30 28.22 -8.62
CA ARG A 109 -5.08 27.10 -9.14
C ARG A 109 -6.55 27.49 -9.05
N PRO A 110 -7.38 27.23 -10.08
CA PRO A 110 -8.79 27.57 -10.04
C PRO A 110 -9.38 26.92 -8.79
N ARG A 111 -9.89 27.75 -7.87
CA ARG A 111 -10.56 27.31 -6.65
C ARG A 111 -11.88 26.70 -7.13
N SER A 112 -12.10 25.40 -6.89
CA SER A 112 -13.36 24.77 -7.25
C SER A 112 -14.52 25.51 -6.56
N GLU A 113 -15.54 25.85 -7.35
CA GLU A 113 -16.73 26.60 -6.94
C GLU A 113 -17.65 25.82 -5.98
N ALA A 114 -17.35 24.53 -5.74
CA ALA A 114 -18.09 23.72 -4.78
C ALA A 114 -18.07 24.34 -3.38
N THR A 115 -19.26 24.44 -2.81
CA THR A 115 -19.53 24.92 -1.45
C THR A 115 -18.81 24.03 -0.42
N SER A 116 -18.59 24.56 0.78
CA SER A 116 -17.97 23.78 1.86
C SER A 116 -18.78 22.51 2.19
N GLU A 117 -20.11 22.59 2.04
CA GLU A 117 -21.04 21.49 2.31
C GLU A 117 -20.97 20.41 1.22
N GLU A 118 -20.92 20.79 -0.06
CA GLU A 118 -20.75 19.83 -1.17
C GLU A 118 -19.42 19.07 -1.07
N LYS A 119 -18.33 19.76 -0.70
CA LYS A 119 -17.02 19.11 -0.47
C LYS A 119 -17.05 18.14 0.70
N GLU A 120 -17.79 18.47 1.75
CA GLU A 120 -17.94 17.60 2.92
C GLU A 120 -18.81 16.38 2.60
N GLN A 121 -19.86 16.54 1.80
CA GLN A 121 -20.68 15.44 1.30
C GLN A 121 -19.89 14.52 0.37
N GLU A 122 -19.15 15.07 -0.58
CA GLU A 122 -18.27 14.31 -1.49
C GLU A 122 -17.21 13.52 -0.69
N LEU A 123 -16.60 14.13 0.33
CA LEU A 123 -15.66 13.46 1.21
C LEU A 123 -16.32 12.32 2.01
N ARG A 124 -17.52 12.53 2.54
CA ARG A 124 -18.28 11.49 3.28
C ARG A 124 -18.61 10.31 2.37
N GLU A 125 -19.09 10.57 1.17
CA GLU A 125 -19.40 9.54 0.18
C GLU A 125 -18.15 8.75 -0.21
N LEU A 126 -17.01 9.42 -0.41
CA LEU A 126 -15.74 8.78 -0.69
C LEU A 126 -15.32 7.83 0.47
N LEU A 127 -15.42 8.30 1.72
CA LEU A 127 -15.09 7.51 2.90
C LEU A 127 -16.06 6.33 3.10
N ASP A 128 -17.34 6.49 2.77
CA ASP A 128 -18.33 5.41 2.84
C ASP A 128 -18.05 4.33 1.79
N ASN A 129 -17.71 4.75 0.57
CA ASN A 129 -17.35 3.83 -0.52
C ASN A 129 -16.08 3.04 -0.19
N SER A 130 -15.07 3.70 0.36
CA SER A 130 -13.84 3.04 0.82
C SER A 130 -14.12 2.02 1.94
N ARG A 131 -14.98 2.38 2.91
CA ARG A 131 -15.40 1.47 3.99
C ARG A 131 -16.13 0.24 3.47
N ARG A 132 -17.06 0.40 2.52
CA ARG A 132 -17.75 -0.74 1.90
C ARG A 132 -16.77 -1.65 1.16
N TRP A 133 -15.86 -1.05 0.39
CA TRP A 133 -14.83 -1.82 -0.31
C TRP A 133 -13.93 -2.61 0.65
N LEU A 134 -13.56 -2.02 1.80
CA LEU A 134 -12.81 -2.70 2.85
C LEU A 134 -13.59 -3.86 3.46
N GLN A 135 -14.87 -3.66 3.76
CA GLN A 135 -15.75 -4.71 4.30
C GLN A 135 -15.87 -5.87 3.31
N GLU A 136 -16.21 -5.59 2.05
CA GLU A 136 -16.37 -6.61 1.01
C GLU A 136 -15.07 -7.37 0.73
N SER A 137 -13.95 -6.65 0.59
CA SER A 137 -12.64 -7.26 0.36
C SER A 137 -12.24 -8.17 1.52
N ARG A 138 -12.53 -7.74 2.75
CA ARG A 138 -12.22 -8.52 3.94
C ARG A 138 -13.11 -9.74 4.07
N ASP A 139 -14.40 -9.64 3.78
CA ASP A 139 -15.31 -10.78 3.79
C ASP A 139 -14.87 -11.83 2.77
N VAL A 140 -14.37 -11.40 1.60
CA VAL A 140 -13.77 -12.30 0.61
C VAL A 140 -12.51 -12.96 1.16
N LEU A 141 -11.58 -12.20 1.76
CA LEU A 141 -10.33 -12.75 2.29
C LEU A 141 -10.56 -13.74 3.44
N LEU A 142 -11.52 -13.45 4.33
CA LEU A 142 -11.93 -14.35 5.42
C LEU A 142 -12.66 -15.62 4.90
N LYS A 143 -13.29 -15.56 3.73
CA LYS A 143 -13.92 -16.71 3.07
C LYS A 143 -12.95 -17.55 2.25
N VAL A 144 -12.01 -16.96 1.53
CA VAL A 144 -10.94 -17.70 0.80
C VAL A 144 -10.13 -18.55 1.77
N CYS A 145 -10.01 -18.05 3.00
CA CYS A 145 -9.50 -18.74 4.16
C CYS A 145 -10.27 -20.07 4.48
N ASN A 146 -11.58 -20.15 4.23
CA ASN A 146 -12.46 -21.31 4.44
C ASN A 146 -13.27 -21.62 3.17
N GLU A 147 -12.67 -22.24 2.15
CA GLU A 147 -13.29 -22.51 0.83
C GLU A 147 -14.70 -23.15 0.93
N ASP A 148 -14.95 -23.99 1.93
CA ASP A 148 -16.23 -24.72 2.08
C ASP A 148 -17.18 -24.13 3.14
N GLY A 149 -16.78 -23.07 3.85
CA GLY A 149 -17.54 -22.52 4.99
C GLY A 149 -17.77 -23.50 6.15
N LYS A 150 -17.24 -24.73 6.05
CA LYS A 150 -17.27 -25.76 7.09
C LYS A 150 -15.93 -25.77 7.80
N ALA A 151 -15.98 -25.83 9.13
CA ALA A 151 -14.77 -26.03 9.92
C ALA A 151 -14.14 -27.38 9.56
N PRO A 152 -12.81 -27.46 9.41
CA PRO A 152 -12.11 -28.73 9.27
C PRO A 152 -12.48 -29.65 10.43
N THR A 153 -12.74 -30.92 10.12
CA THR A 153 -13.14 -31.93 11.13
C THR A 153 -11.98 -32.82 11.54
N ASN A 154 -10.99 -32.98 10.66
CA ASN A 154 -9.85 -33.85 10.86
C ASN A 154 -8.56 -33.06 11.07
N SER A 155 -7.64 -33.61 11.87
CA SER A 155 -6.30 -33.01 12.11
C SER A 155 -5.52 -32.78 10.79
N ASN A 156 -5.62 -33.71 9.84
CA ASN A 156 -5.01 -33.56 8.51
C ASN A 156 -5.65 -32.43 7.68
N GLU A 157 -6.95 -32.20 7.82
CA GLU A 157 -7.64 -31.09 7.14
C GLU A 157 -7.21 -29.74 7.71
N TRP A 158 -7.04 -29.65 9.04
CA TRP A 158 -6.47 -28.48 9.70
C TRP A 158 -5.04 -28.20 9.21
N LYS A 159 -4.21 -29.23 9.09
CA LYS A 159 -2.85 -29.10 8.53
C LYS A 159 -2.88 -28.57 7.09
N LEU A 160 -3.72 -29.16 6.23
CA LEU A 160 -3.82 -28.73 4.82
C LEU A 160 -4.36 -27.30 4.71
N ALA A 161 -5.33 -26.93 5.55
CA ALA A 161 -5.85 -25.56 5.62
C ALA A 161 -4.76 -24.57 6.07
N ALA A 162 -3.94 -24.94 7.05
CA ALA A 162 -2.80 -24.14 7.49
C ALA A 162 -1.74 -23.96 6.38
N GLU A 163 -1.41 -25.03 5.67
CA GLU A 163 -0.47 -24.99 4.54
C GLU A 163 -0.98 -24.11 3.40
N ARG A 164 -2.27 -24.19 3.05
CA ARG A 164 -2.88 -23.32 2.04
C ARG A 164 -2.76 -21.83 2.41
N ARG A 165 -2.91 -21.50 3.69
CA ARG A 165 -2.92 -20.11 4.18
C ARG A 165 -1.52 -19.55 4.35
N TRP A 166 -0.61 -20.32 4.94
CA TRP A 166 0.68 -19.83 5.39
C TRP A 166 1.86 -20.42 4.61
N GLY A 167 1.57 -21.26 3.62
CA GLY A 167 2.53 -21.82 2.68
C GLY A 167 3.20 -23.11 3.17
N PRO A 168 4.12 -23.65 2.35
CA PRO A 168 4.64 -25.01 2.50
C PRO A 168 5.48 -25.25 3.76
N LYS A 169 6.07 -24.21 4.36
CA LYS A 169 6.88 -24.38 5.59
C LYS A 169 6.06 -24.86 6.77
N VAL A 170 4.75 -24.61 6.78
CA VAL A 170 3.85 -25.13 7.83
C VAL A 170 3.95 -26.65 7.89
N SER A 171 4.02 -27.33 6.75
CA SER A 171 4.04 -28.78 6.69
C SER A 171 5.29 -29.43 7.30
N THR A 172 6.36 -28.65 7.45
CA THR A 172 7.62 -29.04 8.10
C THR A 172 7.62 -28.84 9.62
N MET A 173 6.63 -28.15 10.17
CA MET A 173 6.55 -27.88 11.60
C MET A 173 6.05 -29.12 12.36
N ASP A 174 6.65 -29.38 13.51
CA ASP A 174 6.17 -30.38 14.45
C ASP A 174 5.14 -29.74 15.37
N VAL A 175 3.86 -29.96 15.06
CA VAL A 175 2.72 -29.33 15.73
C VAL A 175 1.90 -30.42 16.44
N PRO A 176 1.72 -30.32 17.78
CA PRO A 176 0.98 -31.32 18.54
C PRO A 176 -0.53 -31.27 18.28
N ASP A 177 -1.07 -30.06 18.09
CA ASP A 177 -2.50 -29.82 17.86
C ASP A 177 -2.69 -28.79 16.73
N TRP A 178 -3.14 -29.28 15.57
CA TRP A 178 -3.37 -28.46 14.38
C TRP A 178 -4.58 -27.54 14.52
N GLU A 179 -5.60 -27.92 15.29
CA GLU A 179 -6.78 -27.07 15.52
C GLU A 179 -6.38 -25.86 16.36
N LEU A 180 -5.68 -26.08 17.49
CA LEU A 180 -5.15 -24.99 18.31
C LEU A 180 -4.16 -24.13 17.53
N TYR A 181 -3.30 -24.75 16.72
CA TYR A 181 -2.33 -24.04 15.89
C TYR A 181 -3.02 -23.08 14.92
N VAL A 182 -4.06 -23.52 14.21
CA VAL A 182 -4.77 -22.66 13.26
C VAL A 182 -5.58 -21.60 13.99
N THR A 183 -6.44 -22.02 14.92
CA THR A 183 -7.38 -21.12 15.62
C THR A 183 -6.67 -20.01 16.39
N SER A 184 -5.52 -20.30 17.02
CA SER A 184 -4.72 -19.29 17.72
C SER A 184 -4.12 -18.22 16.80
N ARG A 185 -4.05 -18.45 15.49
CA ARG A 185 -3.49 -17.49 14.51
C ARG A 185 -4.54 -16.79 13.66
N LEU A 186 -5.78 -17.27 13.70
CA LEU A 186 -6.88 -16.59 13.06
C LEU A 186 -7.12 -15.24 13.75
N SER A 187 -7.38 -14.23 12.94
CA SER A 187 -7.79 -12.92 13.43
C SER A 187 -9.30 -12.83 13.50
N VAL A 188 -9.79 -12.11 14.51
CA VAL A 188 -11.19 -11.73 14.65
C VAL A 188 -11.24 -10.20 14.70
N PRO A 189 -11.22 -9.52 13.54
CA PRO A 189 -11.10 -8.07 13.57
C PRO A 189 -12.45 -7.38 13.81
N PRO A 190 -12.45 -6.18 14.41
CA PRO A 190 -13.66 -5.37 14.53
C PRO A 190 -14.13 -4.88 13.15
N PRO A 191 -15.39 -4.44 13.00
CA PRO A 191 -15.86 -3.79 11.78
C PRO A 191 -14.96 -2.59 11.38
N PRO A 192 -14.80 -2.29 10.08
CA PRO A 192 -14.01 -1.15 9.63
C PRO A 192 -14.46 0.16 10.24
N SER A 193 -13.48 0.97 10.64
CA SER A 193 -13.69 2.25 11.33
C SER A 193 -13.73 3.41 10.32
N PRO A 194 -14.22 4.61 10.70
CA PRO A 194 -14.14 5.78 9.85
C PRO A 194 -12.72 6.35 9.70
N HIS A 195 -11.73 5.76 10.38
CA HIS A 195 -10.35 6.24 10.40
C HIS A 195 -9.45 5.57 9.36
N GLU A 196 -9.95 4.55 8.66
CA GLU A 196 -9.24 3.84 7.58
C GLU A 196 -7.83 3.42 8.00
N LEU A 197 -7.70 2.87 9.21
CA LEU A 197 -6.41 2.52 9.76
C LEU A 197 -5.75 1.46 8.87
N MET A 198 -4.45 1.61 8.63
CA MET A 198 -3.71 0.68 7.78
C MET A 198 -3.81 -0.78 8.25
N GLN A 199 -3.94 -1.00 9.56
CA GLN A 199 -4.22 -2.29 10.16
C GLN A 199 -5.49 -2.96 9.60
N GLU A 200 -6.55 -2.19 9.30
CA GLU A 200 -7.84 -2.74 8.87
C GLU A 200 -7.75 -3.49 7.54
N PHE A 201 -6.84 -3.06 6.65
CA PHE A 201 -6.58 -3.70 5.36
C PHE A 201 -5.95 -5.10 5.52
N TYR A 202 -5.12 -5.28 6.54
CA TYR A 202 -4.33 -6.51 6.76
C TYR A 202 -4.80 -7.34 7.94
N ALA A 203 -5.80 -6.88 8.67
CA ALA A 203 -6.31 -7.56 9.86
C ALA A 203 -6.96 -8.90 9.55
N HIS A 204 -7.27 -9.25 8.30
CA HIS A 204 -7.82 -10.54 7.92
C HIS A 204 -6.85 -11.72 8.17
N ASP A 205 -5.56 -11.45 8.35
CA ASP A 205 -4.55 -12.43 8.75
C ASP A 205 -3.61 -11.83 9.81
N THR A 206 -3.40 -12.57 10.91
CA THR A 206 -2.60 -12.08 12.04
C THR A 206 -1.15 -11.81 11.65
N TRP A 207 -0.54 -12.63 10.79
CA TRP A 207 0.83 -12.42 10.36
C TRP A 207 0.94 -11.16 9.48
N GLN A 208 0.03 -10.98 8.51
CA GLN A 208 0.01 -9.78 7.68
C GLN A 208 -0.19 -8.51 8.51
N LEU A 209 -1.09 -8.54 9.50
CA LEU A 209 -1.27 -7.43 10.44
C LEU A 209 0.05 -7.06 11.15
N LEU A 210 0.75 -8.05 11.70
CA LEU A 210 1.98 -7.81 12.45
C LEU A 210 3.12 -7.29 11.57
N ILE A 211 3.30 -7.85 10.38
CA ILE A 211 4.28 -7.36 9.40
C ILE A 211 3.93 -5.95 8.94
N CYS A 212 2.64 -5.66 8.70
CA CYS A 212 2.16 -4.31 8.45
C CYS A 212 2.59 -3.35 9.58
N CYS A 213 2.33 -3.70 10.85
CA CYS A 213 2.73 -2.92 12.01
C CYS A 213 4.25 -2.66 12.07
N VAL A 214 5.07 -3.69 11.81
CA VAL A 214 6.53 -3.57 11.75
C VAL A 214 6.96 -2.59 10.65
N LEU A 215 6.37 -2.69 9.45
CA LEU A 215 6.74 -1.87 8.30
C LEU A 215 6.23 -0.43 8.38
N MET A 216 5.08 -0.17 9.01
CA MET A 216 4.58 1.20 9.14
C MET A 216 5.19 1.97 10.32
N SER A 217 5.82 1.27 11.26
CA SER A 217 6.37 1.88 12.48
C SER A 217 7.42 2.95 12.16
N ARG A 218 7.24 4.13 12.76
CA ARG A 218 8.12 5.31 12.61
C ARG A 218 8.24 5.84 11.17
N VAL A 219 7.21 5.64 10.35
CA VAL A 219 7.11 6.23 8.99
C VAL A 219 5.95 7.21 8.93
N SER A 220 6.24 8.46 8.54
CA SER A 220 5.24 9.54 8.48
C SER A 220 4.38 9.48 7.22
N SER A 221 5.00 9.24 6.06
CA SER A 221 4.28 9.26 4.77
C SER A 221 3.31 8.09 4.64
N ALA A 222 2.01 8.40 4.56
CA ALA A 222 0.96 7.40 4.35
C ALA A 222 1.15 6.67 3.01
N THR A 223 1.37 7.42 1.92
CA THR A 223 1.57 6.86 0.57
C THR A 223 2.76 5.92 0.51
N VAL A 224 3.90 6.29 1.11
CA VAL A 224 5.10 5.43 1.11
C VAL A 224 4.84 4.13 1.86
N LYS A 225 4.17 4.19 3.02
CA LYS A 225 3.79 2.99 3.77
C LYS A 225 2.84 2.10 2.96
N HIS A 226 1.75 2.64 2.42
CA HIS A 226 0.78 1.88 1.64
C HIS A 226 1.45 1.17 0.45
N ASN A 227 2.20 1.91 -0.36
CA ASN A 227 2.83 1.36 -1.55
C ASN A 227 3.86 0.28 -1.21
N THR A 228 4.66 0.51 -0.17
CA THR A 228 5.73 -0.44 0.20
C THR A 228 5.15 -1.72 0.81
N ILE A 229 4.15 -1.61 1.69
CA ILE A 229 3.53 -2.78 2.33
C ILE A 229 2.74 -3.59 1.30
N ALA A 230 2.01 -2.93 0.39
CA ALA A 230 1.34 -3.62 -0.71
C ALA A 230 2.34 -4.33 -1.63
N ALA A 231 3.47 -3.70 -1.96
CA ALA A 231 4.53 -4.33 -2.76
C ALA A 231 5.15 -5.54 -2.04
N PHE A 232 5.36 -5.45 -0.72
CA PHE A 232 5.86 -6.55 0.10
C PHE A 232 4.93 -7.76 0.05
N PHE A 233 3.64 -7.60 0.34
CA PHE A 233 2.69 -8.72 0.32
C PHE A 233 2.36 -9.23 -1.07
N LYS A 234 2.48 -8.37 -2.10
CA LYS A 234 2.39 -8.83 -3.49
C LYS A 234 3.54 -9.79 -3.83
N ARG A 235 4.73 -9.56 -3.28
CA ARG A 235 5.90 -10.41 -3.52
C ARG A 235 5.94 -11.62 -2.62
N TYR A 236 5.61 -11.45 -1.34
CA TYR A 236 5.62 -12.47 -0.29
C TYR A 236 4.23 -12.55 0.37
N PRO A 237 3.27 -13.22 -0.27
CA PRO A 237 1.90 -13.29 0.22
C PRO A 237 1.76 -14.15 1.48
N THR A 238 2.66 -15.10 1.71
CA THR A 238 2.64 -16.00 2.87
C THR A 238 3.87 -15.86 3.77
N PRO A 239 3.78 -16.23 5.06
CA PRO A 239 4.93 -16.32 5.94
C PRO A 239 6.00 -17.31 5.45
N SER A 240 5.62 -18.38 4.75
CA SER A 240 6.60 -19.28 4.12
C SER A 240 7.44 -18.54 3.07
N ASP A 241 6.80 -17.79 2.18
CA ASP A 241 7.47 -17.00 1.14
C ASP A 241 8.40 -15.95 1.76
N ALA A 242 7.95 -15.29 2.84
CA ALA A 242 8.74 -14.27 3.52
C ALA A 242 9.98 -14.83 4.25
N LEU A 243 9.96 -16.09 4.70
CA LEU A 243 11.14 -16.75 5.27
C LEU A 243 12.12 -17.26 4.22
N ASP A 244 11.63 -17.63 3.03
CA ASP A 244 12.45 -18.05 1.89
C ASP A 244 12.91 -16.88 1.02
N ALA A 245 12.49 -15.66 1.37
CA ALA A 245 12.81 -14.46 0.63
C ALA A 245 14.32 -14.18 0.60
N ASP A 246 14.80 -13.75 -0.56
CA ASP A 246 16.16 -13.22 -0.70
C ASP A 246 16.29 -11.89 0.09
N PRO A 247 17.23 -11.77 1.04
CA PRO A 247 17.44 -10.56 1.81
C PRO A 247 17.66 -9.30 0.96
N GLU A 248 18.33 -9.42 -0.20
CA GLU A 248 18.59 -8.26 -1.08
C GLU A 248 17.30 -7.78 -1.75
N GLU A 249 16.46 -8.70 -2.19
CA GLU A 249 15.14 -8.38 -2.76
C GLU A 249 14.22 -7.75 -1.70
N VAL A 250 14.14 -8.31 -0.50
CA VAL A 250 13.38 -7.71 0.61
C VAL A 250 13.86 -6.28 0.88
N LEU A 251 15.18 -6.08 0.94
CA LEU A 251 15.77 -4.76 1.15
C LEU A 251 15.36 -3.78 0.06
N SER A 252 15.40 -4.18 -1.21
CA SER A 252 14.98 -3.36 -2.35
C SER A 252 13.55 -2.84 -2.20
N ILE A 253 12.63 -3.69 -1.71
CA ILE A 253 11.23 -3.35 -1.50
C ILE A 253 11.10 -2.37 -0.35
N ILE A 254 11.73 -2.65 0.81
CA ILE A 254 11.55 -1.84 2.03
C ILE A 254 12.45 -0.59 2.09
N THR A 255 13.32 -0.38 1.10
CA THR A 255 14.26 0.74 1.00
C THR A 255 13.60 2.11 1.28
N PRO A 256 12.41 2.43 0.76
CA PRO A 256 11.75 3.72 1.01
C PRO A 256 11.42 4.00 2.48
N LEU A 257 11.37 2.97 3.34
CA LEU A 257 10.94 3.10 4.73
C LEU A 257 12.07 3.39 5.73
N GLY A 258 13.33 3.20 5.34
CA GLY A 258 14.49 3.32 6.24
C GLY A 258 14.57 2.21 7.29
N LEU A 259 15.48 2.34 8.27
CA LEU A 259 15.64 1.45 9.44
C LEU A 259 15.83 -0.05 9.10
N PHE A 260 16.55 -0.35 8.01
CA PHE A 260 16.61 -1.69 7.40
C PHE A 260 17.07 -2.81 8.34
N PRO A 261 18.18 -2.69 9.10
CA PRO A 261 18.68 -3.82 9.89
C PRO A 261 17.64 -4.29 10.92
N THR A 262 17.00 -3.34 11.60
CA THR A 262 15.95 -3.63 12.58
C THR A 262 14.73 -4.25 11.91
N ARG A 263 14.26 -3.68 10.79
CA ARG A 263 13.06 -4.17 10.08
C ARG A 263 13.23 -5.54 9.48
N MET A 264 14.35 -5.79 8.81
CA MET A 264 14.64 -7.10 8.23
C MET A 264 14.68 -8.17 9.32
N ARG A 265 15.35 -7.88 10.44
CA ARG A 265 15.33 -8.78 11.60
C ARG A 265 13.92 -8.95 12.17
N SER A 266 13.15 -7.88 12.32
CA SER A 266 11.76 -7.98 12.81
C SER A 266 10.87 -8.82 11.90
N ILE A 267 10.96 -8.66 10.56
CA ILE A 267 10.21 -9.49 9.61
C ILE A 267 10.53 -10.97 9.84
N VAL A 268 11.81 -11.33 9.89
CA VAL A 268 12.24 -12.72 10.07
C VAL A 268 11.83 -13.27 11.43
N GLU A 269 12.05 -12.52 12.51
CA GLU A 269 11.71 -12.97 13.86
C GLU A 269 10.19 -13.13 14.07
N VAL A 270 9.40 -12.16 13.61
CA VAL A 270 7.93 -12.25 13.67
C VAL A 270 7.44 -13.46 12.88
N THR A 271 7.92 -13.63 11.65
CA THR A 271 7.48 -14.72 10.77
C THR A 271 7.90 -16.09 11.31
N ARG A 272 9.12 -16.20 11.85
CA ARG A 272 9.61 -17.43 12.46
C ARG A 272 8.79 -17.81 13.69
N ASN A 273 8.59 -16.87 14.63
CA ASN A 273 7.79 -17.14 15.83
C ASN A 273 6.33 -17.46 15.46
N PHE A 274 5.78 -16.76 14.46
CA PHE A 274 4.45 -17.05 13.95
C PHE A 274 4.30 -18.49 13.44
N LEU A 275 5.30 -19.05 12.74
CA LEU A 275 5.21 -20.43 12.26
C LEU A 275 5.56 -21.47 13.34
N GLN A 276 6.51 -21.19 14.23
CA GLN A 276 7.10 -22.20 15.12
C GLN A 276 6.38 -22.39 16.45
N MET A 277 5.68 -21.36 16.96
CA MET A 277 4.96 -21.51 18.24
C MET A 277 3.86 -22.58 18.10
N PRO A 278 3.66 -23.50 19.07
CA PRO A 278 2.51 -24.41 19.00
C PRO A 278 1.18 -23.65 19.04
N GLU A 279 1.03 -22.78 20.04
CA GLU A 279 -0.06 -21.81 20.17
C GLU A 279 0.50 -20.40 19.98
N PHE A 280 -0.09 -19.60 19.10
CA PHE A 280 0.42 -18.26 18.84
C PHE A 280 -0.08 -17.26 19.89
N ILE A 281 0.79 -16.98 20.87
CA ILE A 281 0.56 -16.00 21.94
C ILE A 281 1.65 -14.93 21.88
N LEU A 282 1.23 -13.67 21.81
CA LEU A 282 2.12 -12.51 21.89
C LEU A 282 2.04 -11.87 23.28
N GLY A 283 3.18 -11.36 23.75
CA GLY A 283 3.26 -10.57 24.96
C GLY A 283 4.40 -9.57 24.94
N LEU A 284 4.41 -8.65 25.91
CA LEU A 284 5.47 -7.66 26.06
C LEU A 284 6.67 -8.16 26.88
N GLN A 285 6.50 -9.27 27.60
CA GLN A 285 7.50 -9.89 28.47
C GLN A 285 7.79 -11.34 28.03
N PRO A 286 9.00 -11.86 28.32
CA PRO A 286 9.29 -13.29 28.15
C PRO A 286 8.28 -14.16 28.92
N PRO A 287 7.88 -15.34 28.40
CA PRO A 287 8.40 -16.01 27.21
C PRO A 287 7.73 -15.57 25.88
N TYR A 288 6.66 -14.77 25.91
CA TYR A 288 5.85 -14.42 24.73
C TYR A 288 6.37 -13.19 23.96
N LYS A 289 7.51 -12.64 24.36
CA LYS A 289 8.12 -11.46 23.73
C LYS A 289 8.80 -11.83 22.42
N VAL A 290 8.26 -11.32 21.32
CA VAL A 290 8.87 -11.44 19.98
C VAL A 290 9.65 -10.17 19.61
N TYR A 291 10.84 -10.35 19.05
CA TYR A 291 11.66 -9.22 18.58
C TYR A 291 10.93 -8.47 17.46
N GLY A 292 10.93 -7.14 17.53
CA GLY A 292 10.21 -6.27 16.57
C GLY A 292 8.77 -5.95 16.96
N ILE A 293 8.20 -6.65 17.93
CA ILE A 293 6.86 -6.36 18.47
C ILE A 293 7.00 -5.50 19.73
N GLY A 294 6.69 -4.21 19.61
CA GLY A 294 6.53 -3.28 20.74
C GLY A 294 5.08 -3.16 21.19
N GLU A 295 4.83 -2.23 22.11
CA GLU A 295 3.47 -1.91 22.61
C GLU A 295 2.49 -1.63 21.46
N PHE A 296 2.88 -0.80 20.50
CA PHE A 296 2.04 -0.46 19.35
C PHE A 296 1.55 -1.68 18.56
N SER A 297 2.45 -2.60 18.22
CA SER A 297 2.09 -3.81 17.45
C SER A 297 1.30 -4.80 18.33
N TYR A 298 1.64 -4.91 19.61
CA TYR A 298 0.92 -5.76 20.57
C TYR A 298 -0.53 -5.28 20.76
N HIS A 299 -0.72 -3.97 20.92
CA HIS A 299 -2.05 -3.34 21.06
C HIS A 299 -2.87 -3.52 19.78
N SER A 300 -2.22 -3.38 18.60
CA SER A 300 -2.87 -3.67 17.31
C SER A 300 -3.32 -5.13 17.23
N TYR A 301 -2.50 -6.08 17.70
CA TYR A 301 -2.86 -7.49 17.74
C TYR A 301 -4.04 -7.77 18.68
N LEU A 302 -4.06 -7.19 19.88
CA LEU A 302 -5.20 -7.35 20.80
C LEU A 302 -6.50 -6.82 20.17
N LEU A 303 -6.43 -5.63 19.60
CA LEU A 303 -7.57 -4.95 19.01
C LEU A 303 -8.11 -5.68 17.77
N PHE A 304 -7.23 -6.03 16.82
CA PHE A 304 -7.63 -6.54 15.50
C PHE A 304 -7.62 -8.06 15.37
N CYS A 305 -6.89 -8.79 16.21
CA CYS A 305 -6.87 -10.26 16.14
C CYS A 305 -7.67 -10.90 17.27
N ARG A 306 -7.72 -10.28 18.46
CA ARG A 306 -8.38 -10.86 19.64
C ARG A 306 -9.71 -10.21 20.01
N SER A 307 -10.10 -9.12 19.35
CA SER A 307 -11.27 -8.32 19.75
C SER A 307 -11.23 -7.89 21.21
N ASP A 308 -10.02 -7.71 21.76
CA ASP A 308 -9.82 -7.20 23.11
C ASP A 308 -9.63 -5.68 23.05
N PHE A 309 -10.60 -4.95 23.59
CA PHE A 309 -10.66 -3.49 23.62
C PHE A 309 -10.16 -2.91 24.95
N SER A 310 -9.60 -3.72 25.85
CA SER A 310 -9.09 -3.28 27.17
C SER A 310 -7.76 -2.49 27.11
N VAL A 311 -7.43 -1.96 25.93
CA VAL A 311 -6.13 -1.44 25.52
C VAL A 311 -6.04 0.07 25.65
#